data_AF-A0A6G0VM33-F1
#
_entry.id   AF-A0A6G0VM33-F1
#
_cell.length_a   1.000
_cell.length_b   1.000
_cell.length_c   1.000
_cell.angle_alpha   90.00
_cell.angle_beta   90.00
_cell.angle_gamma   90.00
#
_symmetry.space_group_name_H-M   'P 1'
#
loop_
_entity.id
_entity.type
_entity.pdbx_description
1 polymer ?
#
loop_
_entity_poly.entity_id
_entity_poly.type
_entity_poly.pdbx_seq_one_letter_code
_entity_poly.pdbx_strand_id
1 'polypeptide(L)'
;EHFFISIGGNAVKDNVKRVLAKTFTDEFAIRCSWTGRGKDISTKLCDSKIVVVLKRCIKKGQKHYSDALFEKELCQITSRHLRRIIQTEQDRCITNLRSSLQQPSSTMNTMPEITTSPVQNEISSNTLIISDDIPSLLTCTDNINNSEESLIDNLTPEIIINNFDSTISNDQMDICDKLRNWNVEFNVSHNCLNKLLNILKSEGLNVPKDGRTLMNTPKKHNILSMEPGTYVHFDINQIISSLLHRHEFDLSDITDLKLGINVDGLPISKSSKSQFWPILISICNVPVLSRYILPVGIYHGLKKPDSSDDFLNYFLSFNAYFGCNSCTDEGTYIDGRMAFLSMDSSLRTNESFRNKTNEYYHKGPSVLEKLPINITDDVPLDNMHCTYIGVMKKLIEFWVKGKKDVRLLDVAKNDINDTYVPSEFSRLPRLLDDFHFWKATELRCFLLYYGHVVLKGKLKKKFYVHFLHLVTAIRILVTAET
;
A
#
# COMPACT_ATOMS: atom_id res chain seq x y z
N GLU A 1 -16.87 10.76 -27.09
CA GLU A 1 -16.38 9.83 -28.13
C GLU A 1 -15.14 9.06 -27.66
N HIS A 2 -14.00 9.73 -27.42
CA HIS A 2 -12.72 9.09 -27.03
C HIS A 2 -12.85 7.93 -26.01
N PHE A 3 -13.52 8.16 -24.87
CA PHE A 3 -13.77 7.14 -23.82
C PHE A 3 -14.44 5.85 -24.32
N PHE A 4 -15.35 5.90 -25.30
CA PHE A 4 -15.99 4.70 -25.86
C PHE A 4 -15.08 3.97 -26.86
N ILE A 5 -14.24 4.72 -27.58
CA ILE A 5 -13.27 4.15 -28.51
C ILE A 5 -12.17 3.40 -27.73
N SER A 6 -11.72 3.95 -26.60
CA SER A 6 -10.69 3.36 -25.73
C SER A 6 -11.09 2.12 -24.93
N ILE A 7 -12.31 1.59 -25.10
CA ILE A 7 -12.79 0.41 -24.36
C ILE A 7 -12.63 -0.90 -25.15
N GLY A 8 -12.87 -0.84 -26.47
CA GLY A 8 -12.55 -1.90 -27.43
C GLY A 8 -13.28 -3.24 -27.25
N GLY A 9 -13.11 -4.12 -28.24
CA GLY A 9 -13.61 -5.49 -28.22
C GLY A 9 -13.44 -6.19 -29.56
N ASN A 10 -13.25 -7.51 -29.53
CA ASN A 10 -12.94 -8.32 -30.72
C ASN A 10 -14.16 -8.41 -31.67
N ALA A 11 -15.38 -8.39 -31.13
CA ALA A 11 -16.63 -8.29 -31.89
C ALA A 11 -17.50 -7.12 -31.39
N VAL A 12 -18.43 -6.65 -32.24
CA VAL A 12 -19.43 -5.61 -31.91
C VAL A 12 -20.12 -5.89 -30.57
N LYS A 13 -20.56 -7.14 -30.35
CA LYS A 13 -21.22 -7.63 -29.12
C LYS A 13 -20.40 -7.35 -27.86
N ASP A 14 -19.10 -7.62 -27.88
CA ASP A 14 -18.24 -7.51 -26.71
C ASP A 14 -17.82 -6.06 -26.45
N ASN A 15 -17.59 -5.28 -27.51
CA ASN A 15 -17.34 -3.85 -27.41
C ASN A 15 -18.56 -3.13 -26.79
N VAL A 16 -19.77 -3.41 -27.29
CA VAL A 16 -21.03 -2.92 -26.69
C VAL A 16 -21.14 -3.28 -25.21
N LYS A 17 -21.00 -4.57 -24.85
CA LYS A 17 -21.07 -5.02 -23.45
C LYS A 17 -20.09 -4.28 -22.54
N ARG A 18 -18.82 -4.20 -22.95
CA ARG A 18 -17.75 -3.54 -22.18
C ARG A 18 -17.99 -2.04 -22.01
N VAL A 19 -18.49 -1.37 -23.05
CA VAL A 19 -18.83 0.06 -22.93
C VAL A 19 -20.00 0.27 -21.99
N LEU A 20 -21.09 -0.50 -22.12
CA LEU A 20 -22.25 -0.40 -21.22
C LEU A 20 -21.85 -0.58 -19.76
N ALA A 21 -21.08 -1.63 -19.44
CA ALA A 21 -20.64 -1.94 -18.08
C ALA A 21 -19.71 -0.87 -17.45
N LYS A 22 -18.99 -0.10 -18.26
CA LYS A 22 -18.14 1.02 -17.82
C LYS A 22 -18.85 2.38 -17.84
N THR A 23 -20.06 2.47 -18.40
CA THR A 23 -20.78 3.73 -18.61
C THR A 23 -21.99 3.88 -17.67
N PHE A 24 -22.60 2.78 -17.22
CA PHE A 24 -23.79 2.80 -16.39
C PHE A 24 -23.57 2.11 -15.04
N THR A 25 -23.93 2.80 -13.96
CA THR A 25 -23.97 2.25 -12.60
C THR A 25 -25.25 1.45 -12.37
N ASP A 26 -25.27 0.61 -11.34
CA ASP A 26 -26.44 -0.21 -11.00
C ASP A 26 -27.68 0.63 -10.65
N GLU A 27 -27.51 1.78 -9.99
CA GLU A 27 -28.62 2.73 -9.74
C GLU A 27 -29.20 3.27 -11.06
N PHE A 28 -28.35 3.64 -12.02
CA PHE A 28 -28.81 4.09 -13.34
C PHE A 28 -29.50 2.96 -14.09
N ALA A 29 -28.95 1.73 -14.04
CA ALA A 29 -29.52 0.55 -14.67
C ALA A 29 -30.90 0.14 -14.10
N ILE A 30 -31.26 0.59 -12.89
CA ILE A 30 -32.60 0.41 -12.31
C ILE A 30 -33.62 1.38 -12.95
N ARG A 31 -33.24 2.64 -13.21
CA ARG A 31 -34.15 3.70 -13.70
C ARG A 31 -34.29 3.80 -15.23
N CYS A 32 -33.60 2.96 -16.00
CA CYS A 32 -33.65 2.97 -17.47
C CYS A 32 -34.10 1.63 -18.08
N SER A 33 -34.75 1.69 -19.25
CA SER A 33 -34.96 0.53 -20.12
C SER A 33 -34.84 0.90 -21.60
N TRP A 34 -34.53 -0.08 -22.45
CA TRP A 34 -34.27 0.16 -23.88
C TRP A 34 -35.45 0.88 -24.57
N THR A 35 -36.67 0.40 -24.35
CA THR A 35 -37.91 0.91 -24.96
C THR A 35 -38.63 1.96 -24.11
N GLY A 36 -38.14 2.27 -22.90
CA GLY A 36 -38.83 3.14 -21.94
C GLY A 36 -40.06 2.50 -21.26
N ARG A 37 -40.31 1.20 -21.46
CA ARG A 37 -41.44 0.48 -20.83
C ARG A 37 -41.02 -0.14 -19.50
N GLY A 38 -41.94 -0.09 -18.52
CA GLY A 38 -41.84 -0.70 -17.19
C GLY A 38 -42.14 0.30 -16.08
N LYS A 39 -42.32 -0.18 -14.84
CA LYS A 39 -42.59 0.68 -13.68
C LYS A 39 -41.32 1.44 -13.26
N ASP A 40 -41.49 2.68 -12.82
CA ASP A 40 -40.44 3.54 -12.21
C ASP A 40 -39.20 3.80 -13.11
N ILE A 41 -39.36 3.65 -14.43
CA ILE A 41 -38.34 3.96 -15.45
C ILE A 41 -38.53 5.39 -15.96
N SER A 42 -37.50 6.24 -15.79
CA SER A 42 -37.49 7.63 -16.24
C SER A 42 -36.80 7.85 -17.59
N THR A 43 -36.03 6.86 -18.07
CA THR A 43 -35.11 7.03 -19.21
C THR A 43 -35.27 5.92 -20.25
N LYS A 44 -35.70 6.30 -21.48
CA LYS A 44 -35.71 5.44 -22.67
C LYS A 44 -34.31 5.41 -23.29
N LEU A 45 -33.63 4.27 -23.22
CA LEU A 45 -32.20 4.20 -23.55
C LEU A 45 -31.90 4.32 -25.04
N CYS A 46 -32.76 3.80 -25.93
CA CYS A 46 -32.51 3.83 -27.39
C CYS A 46 -32.42 5.23 -27.99
N ASP A 47 -33.14 6.21 -27.42
CA ASP A 47 -33.15 7.61 -27.86
C ASP A 47 -32.06 8.45 -27.18
N SER A 48 -31.33 7.88 -26.22
CA SER A 48 -30.37 8.62 -25.42
C SER A 48 -29.18 9.05 -26.28
N LYS A 49 -28.78 10.33 -26.11
CA LYS A 49 -27.58 10.92 -26.76
C LYS A 49 -26.34 10.03 -26.55
N ILE A 50 -26.23 9.33 -25.43
CA ILE A 50 -25.11 8.43 -25.13
C ILE A 50 -25.08 7.20 -26.06
N VAL A 51 -26.23 6.64 -26.43
CA VAL A 51 -26.36 5.50 -27.36
C VAL A 51 -26.14 5.95 -28.81
N VAL A 52 -26.62 7.14 -29.19
CA VAL A 52 -26.32 7.75 -30.50
C VAL A 52 -24.81 7.96 -30.69
N VAL A 53 -24.14 8.46 -29.66
CA VAL A 53 -22.68 8.63 -29.65
C VAL A 53 -21.96 7.27 -29.64
N LEU A 54 -22.48 6.26 -28.93
CA LEU A 54 -21.94 4.90 -28.92
C LEU A 54 -22.00 4.23 -30.31
N LYS A 55 -23.16 4.28 -30.99
CA LYS A 55 -23.32 3.83 -32.39
C LYS A 55 -22.23 4.41 -33.28
N ARG A 56 -22.05 5.74 -33.22
CA ARG A 56 -21.05 6.46 -34.02
C ARG A 56 -19.61 6.04 -33.70
N CYS A 57 -19.28 5.79 -32.43
CA CYS A 57 -17.94 5.36 -32.03
C CYS A 57 -17.62 3.94 -32.52
N ILE A 58 -18.56 2.99 -32.38
CA ILE A 58 -18.35 1.60 -32.77
C ILE A 58 -18.34 1.45 -34.30
N LYS A 59 -19.17 2.22 -35.03
CA LYS A 59 -19.17 2.27 -36.50
C LYS A 59 -17.87 2.81 -37.11
N LYS A 60 -17.09 3.62 -36.37
CA LYS A 60 -15.72 4.03 -36.75
C LYS A 60 -14.67 2.92 -36.57
N GLY A 61 -14.96 1.87 -35.78
CA GLY A 61 -13.96 0.91 -35.31
C GLY A 61 -13.98 -0.49 -35.93
N GLN A 62 -15.02 -0.89 -36.67
CA GLN A 62 -15.11 -2.23 -37.30
C GLN A 62 -15.69 -2.18 -38.71
N LYS A 63 -15.08 -2.91 -39.66
CA LYS A 63 -15.42 -2.88 -41.10
C LYS A 63 -16.73 -3.59 -41.47
N HIS A 64 -17.17 -4.59 -40.71
CA HIS A 64 -18.41 -5.32 -40.96
C HIS A 64 -19.48 -4.95 -39.91
N TYR A 65 -20.10 -3.78 -40.10
CA TYR A 65 -21.09 -3.21 -39.19
C TYR A 65 -22.41 -2.94 -39.94
N SER A 66 -23.54 -3.30 -39.33
CA SER A 66 -24.86 -2.81 -39.71
C SER A 66 -25.65 -2.37 -38.48
N ASP A 67 -26.45 -1.31 -38.62
CA ASP A 67 -27.21 -0.76 -37.48
C ASP A 67 -28.27 -1.76 -36.96
N ALA A 68 -28.79 -2.64 -37.83
CA ALA A 68 -29.66 -3.75 -37.44
C ALA A 68 -28.95 -4.83 -36.59
N LEU A 69 -27.65 -5.09 -36.83
CA LEU A 69 -26.87 -6.02 -36.01
C LEU A 69 -26.62 -5.43 -34.61
N PHE A 70 -26.30 -4.14 -34.55
CA PHE A 70 -26.12 -3.41 -33.28
C PHE A 70 -27.40 -3.40 -32.44
N GLU A 71 -28.57 -3.16 -33.05
CA GLU A 71 -29.85 -3.17 -32.35
C GLU A 71 -30.32 -4.58 -31.98
N LYS A 72 -30.06 -5.61 -32.80
CA LYS A 72 -30.31 -7.02 -32.44
C LYS A 72 -29.54 -7.43 -31.19
N GLU A 73 -28.27 -7.03 -31.10
CA GLU A 73 -27.42 -7.32 -29.95
C GLU A 73 -27.84 -6.56 -28.68
N LEU A 74 -28.27 -5.31 -28.80
CA LEU A 74 -28.77 -4.53 -27.65
C LEU A 74 -30.16 -4.95 -27.18
N CYS A 75 -31.08 -5.30 -28.07
CA CYS A 75 -32.42 -5.77 -27.70
C CYS A 75 -32.40 -7.09 -26.91
N GLN A 76 -31.34 -7.91 -27.06
CA GLN A 76 -31.13 -9.11 -26.23
C GLN A 76 -30.67 -8.76 -24.79
N ILE A 77 -30.10 -7.57 -24.57
CA ILE A 77 -29.65 -7.10 -23.25
C ILE A 77 -30.84 -6.49 -22.48
N THR A 78 -31.70 -7.36 -21.97
CA THR A 78 -32.74 -6.97 -20.99
C THR A 78 -32.12 -6.30 -19.75
N SER A 79 -32.85 -5.47 -19.01
CA SER A 79 -32.30 -4.81 -17.80
C SER A 79 -31.78 -5.79 -16.74
N ARG A 80 -32.30 -7.04 -16.71
CA ARG A 80 -31.78 -8.14 -15.87
C ARG A 80 -30.47 -8.72 -16.41
N HIS A 81 -30.30 -8.77 -17.73
CA HIS A 81 -29.04 -9.18 -18.38
C HIS A 81 -27.98 -8.07 -18.29
N LEU A 82 -28.37 -6.79 -18.36
CA LEU A 82 -27.47 -5.64 -18.16
C LEU A 82 -26.84 -5.66 -16.76
N ARG A 83 -27.66 -5.79 -15.70
CA ARG A 83 -27.15 -5.94 -14.32
C ARG A 83 -26.25 -7.17 -14.16
N ARG A 84 -26.59 -8.29 -14.81
CA ARG A 84 -25.71 -9.48 -14.82
C ARG A 84 -24.37 -9.22 -15.53
N ILE A 85 -24.33 -8.51 -16.65
CA ILE A 85 -23.07 -8.14 -17.33
C ILE A 85 -22.20 -7.25 -16.43
N ILE A 86 -22.81 -6.24 -15.79
CA ILE A 86 -22.10 -5.36 -14.84
C ILE A 86 -21.49 -6.19 -13.70
N GLN A 87 -22.30 -7.03 -13.05
CA GLN A 87 -21.86 -7.91 -11.97
C GLN A 87 -20.75 -8.87 -12.44
N THR A 88 -20.93 -9.57 -13.55
CA THR A 88 -19.95 -10.56 -14.04
C THR A 88 -18.61 -9.92 -14.42
N GLU A 89 -18.56 -8.70 -14.98
CA GLU A 89 -17.27 -8.04 -15.23
C GLU A 89 -16.65 -7.41 -13.95
N GLN A 90 -17.44 -7.06 -12.94
CA GLN A 90 -16.91 -6.75 -11.59
C GLN A 90 -16.30 -8.00 -10.94
N ASP A 91 -17.05 -9.11 -10.91
CA ASP A 91 -16.63 -10.39 -10.35
C ASP A 91 -15.39 -10.93 -11.09
N ARG A 92 -15.30 -10.72 -12.40
CA ARG A 92 -14.12 -11.02 -13.22
C ARG A 92 -12.91 -10.18 -12.82
N CYS A 93 -13.08 -8.87 -12.60
CA CYS A 93 -11.99 -8.03 -12.07
C CYS A 93 -11.51 -8.50 -10.70
N ILE A 94 -12.44 -8.86 -9.79
CA ILE A 94 -12.13 -9.39 -8.45
C ILE A 94 -11.44 -10.75 -8.55
N THR A 95 -11.87 -11.62 -9.46
CA THR A 95 -11.28 -12.94 -9.70
C THR A 95 -9.87 -12.82 -10.30
N ASN A 96 -9.68 -11.95 -11.29
CA ASN A 96 -8.36 -11.64 -11.85
C ASN A 96 -7.40 -11.06 -10.80
N LEU A 97 -7.89 -10.20 -9.90
CA LEU A 97 -7.10 -9.69 -8.77
C LEU A 97 -6.68 -10.80 -7.81
N ARG A 98 -7.53 -11.80 -7.57
CA ARG A 98 -7.22 -12.98 -6.73
C ARG A 98 -6.26 -13.95 -7.42
N SER A 99 -6.45 -14.26 -8.70
CA SER A 99 -5.54 -15.16 -9.44
C SER A 99 -4.13 -14.59 -9.58
N SER A 100 -4.00 -13.26 -9.69
CA SER A 100 -2.70 -12.56 -9.69
C SER A 100 -1.97 -12.61 -8.33
N LEU A 101 -2.60 -13.13 -7.27
CA LEU A 101 -2.04 -13.27 -5.93
C LEU A 101 -1.79 -14.75 -5.54
N GLN A 102 -1.94 -15.70 -6.47
CA GLN A 102 -1.88 -17.15 -6.19
C GLN A 102 -1.11 -17.96 -7.27
N GLN A 103 -0.08 -17.38 -7.90
CA GLN A 103 0.82 -18.11 -8.82
C GLN A 103 2.17 -18.37 -8.15
N PRO A 104 2.56 -19.64 -7.89
CA PRO A 104 3.92 -20.02 -7.56
C PRO A 104 4.82 -19.97 -8.81
N SER A 105 6.06 -19.52 -8.65
CA SER A 105 7.01 -19.35 -9.76
C SER A 105 7.68 -20.67 -10.19
N SER A 106 7.04 -21.48 -11.03
CA SER A 106 7.73 -22.62 -11.65
C SER A 106 7.17 -23.09 -13.00
N THR A 107 7.80 -22.64 -14.10
CA THR A 107 8.14 -23.50 -15.26
C THR A 107 9.17 -22.80 -16.17
N MET A 108 10.33 -23.43 -16.38
CA MET A 108 11.19 -23.09 -17.52
C MET A 108 10.65 -23.76 -18.78
N ASN A 109 10.80 -23.10 -19.93
CA ASN A 109 10.75 -23.72 -21.25
C ASN A 109 12.01 -23.30 -22.01
N THR A 110 13.00 -24.18 -22.06
CA THR A 110 14.23 -24.02 -22.83
C THR A 110 13.99 -24.30 -24.31
N MET A 111 14.72 -23.61 -25.18
CA MET A 111 14.91 -24.04 -26.57
C MET A 111 15.81 -25.29 -26.64
N PRO A 112 15.74 -26.08 -27.73
CA PRO A 112 16.52 -27.31 -27.86
C PRO A 112 17.99 -27.01 -28.18
N GLU A 113 18.90 -27.79 -27.60
CA GLU A 113 20.30 -27.83 -27.99
C GLU A 113 20.81 -29.28 -28.09
N ILE A 114 22.06 -29.46 -28.55
CA ILE A 114 22.47 -30.64 -29.34
C ILE A 114 23.17 -31.72 -28.50
N THR A 115 23.01 -32.96 -28.96
CA THR A 115 23.50 -34.24 -28.44
C THR A 115 24.92 -34.27 -27.82
N THR A 116 25.07 -34.95 -26.68
CA THR A 116 26.00 -36.10 -26.53
C THR A 116 25.57 -37.10 -25.43
N SER A 117 25.99 -38.35 -25.63
CA SER A 117 25.74 -39.64 -24.96
C SER A 117 25.94 -39.75 -23.42
N PRO A 118 25.51 -40.87 -22.77
CA PRO A 118 25.18 -40.92 -21.34
C PRO A 118 26.12 -41.76 -20.43
N VAL A 119 25.92 -41.65 -19.11
CA VAL A 119 26.26 -42.65 -18.06
C VAL A 119 25.05 -42.77 -17.11
N GLN A 120 24.91 -43.90 -16.41
CA GLN A 120 23.65 -44.37 -15.78
C GLN A 120 23.62 -44.29 -14.22
N ASN A 121 22.45 -44.69 -13.69
CA ASN A 121 22.06 -45.05 -12.30
C ASN A 121 21.29 -43.92 -11.57
N GLU A 122 20.09 -44.13 -11.00
CA GLU A 122 19.57 -45.20 -10.11
C GLU A 122 20.22 -45.18 -8.70
N ILE A 123 19.49 -45.28 -7.57
CA ILE A 123 18.09 -45.70 -7.36
C ILE A 123 17.45 -45.09 -6.08
N SER A 124 16.10 -45.18 -6.01
CA SER A 124 15.15 -45.07 -4.88
C SER A 124 15.50 -44.40 -3.52
N SER A 125 14.65 -43.43 -3.18
CA SER A 125 13.73 -43.38 -2.03
C SER A 125 13.92 -44.32 -0.80
N ASN A 126 13.72 -43.77 0.40
CA ASN A 126 12.66 -44.24 1.31
C ASN A 126 12.32 -43.27 2.47
N THR A 127 11.13 -43.44 3.04
CA THR A 127 10.55 -42.69 4.18
C THR A 127 10.25 -43.66 5.33
N LEU A 128 10.24 -43.20 6.60
CA LEU A 128 9.43 -43.66 7.77
C LEU A 128 9.91 -42.87 9.02
N ILE A 129 9.15 -41.97 9.67
CA ILE A 129 8.10 -42.14 10.71
C ILE A 129 8.53 -43.00 11.93
N ILE A 130 8.48 -42.45 13.17
CA ILE A 130 7.75 -42.96 14.39
C ILE A 130 8.15 -42.25 15.73
N SER A 131 7.12 -41.79 16.46
CA SER A 131 6.89 -41.46 17.90
C SER A 131 7.99 -41.10 18.94
N ASP A 132 7.66 -40.05 19.72
CA ASP A 132 7.47 -39.99 21.21
C ASP A 132 8.44 -40.69 22.19
N ASP A 133 8.92 -39.96 23.22
CA ASP A 133 8.43 -40.11 24.62
C ASP A 133 8.96 -39.00 25.58
N ILE A 134 8.31 -38.81 26.75
CA ILE A 134 8.74 -37.90 27.85
C ILE A 134 8.65 -38.59 29.22
N PRO A 135 9.69 -38.48 30.07
CA PRO A 135 9.53 -38.50 31.53
C PRO A 135 9.99 -37.20 32.24
N SER A 136 9.40 -36.92 33.40
CA SER A 136 9.71 -35.81 34.33
C SER A 136 10.47 -36.28 35.59
N LEU A 137 10.96 -35.36 36.47
CA LEU A 137 10.75 -35.39 37.96
C LEU A 137 11.44 -34.24 38.78
N LEU A 138 10.94 -33.99 40.02
CA LEU A 138 11.52 -33.27 41.20
C LEU A 138 11.62 -31.70 41.13
N THR A 139 11.30 -30.81 42.12
CA THR A 139 11.16 -30.72 43.62
C THR A 139 12.45 -30.45 44.42
N CYS A 140 12.59 -29.63 45.49
CA CYS A 140 11.76 -28.68 46.32
C CYS A 140 12.72 -27.98 47.38
N THR A 141 12.46 -27.05 48.33
CA THR A 141 11.30 -26.28 48.91
C THR A 141 11.76 -25.11 49.84
N ASP A 142 10.93 -24.05 49.98
CA ASP A 142 10.59 -23.21 51.18
C ASP A 142 11.54 -22.24 51.99
N ASN A 143 10.87 -21.20 52.55
CA ASN A 143 11.14 -20.38 53.77
C ASN A 143 12.16 -19.20 53.75
N ILE A 144 12.06 -18.12 54.56
CA ILE A 144 10.97 -17.23 55.09
C ILE A 144 11.61 -16.11 55.96
N ASN A 145 11.21 -14.82 55.87
CA ASN A 145 10.91 -13.85 56.97
C ASN A 145 10.84 -12.35 56.57
N ASN A 146 10.25 -11.53 57.46
CA ASN A 146 9.92 -10.09 57.31
C ASN A 146 10.79 -9.14 58.18
N SER A 147 10.84 -7.84 57.84
CA SER A 147 10.43 -6.71 58.74
C SER A 147 10.70 -5.30 58.15
N GLU A 148 9.70 -4.41 58.21
CA GLU A 148 9.70 -2.95 58.57
C GLU A 148 10.84 -1.98 58.13
N GLU A 149 10.67 -0.66 57.96
CA GLU A 149 9.56 0.24 57.53
C GLU A 149 10.15 1.64 57.21
N SER A 150 9.42 2.50 56.47
CA SER A 150 9.41 3.99 56.53
C SER A 150 10.18 4.87 55.51
N LEU A 151 9.36 5.64 54.76
CA LEU A 151 9.45 7.10 54.48
C LEU A 151 10.36 7.74 53.38
N ILE A 152 9.63 8.37 52.43
CA ILE A 152 9.81 9.72 51.80
C ILE A 152 10.39 9.83 50.36
N ASP A 153 9.49 10.26 49.48
CA ASP A 153 9.58 11.10 48.27
C ASP A 153 10.74 10.94 47.26
N ASN A 154 10.38 10.52 46.04
CA ASN A 154 10.46 11.35 44.82
C ASN A 154 9.77 10.64 43.63
N LEU A 155 8.44 10.72 43.53
CA LEU A 155 7.70 10.09 42.42
C LEU A 155 7.67 10.98 41.17
N THR A 156 8.45 10.56 40.15
CA THR A 156 8.13 10.89 38.76
C THR A 156 6.86 10.14 38.34
N PRO A 157 6.07 10.64 37.36
CA PRO A 157 4.90 9.92 36.86
C PRO A 157 5.34 8.80 35.92
N GLU A 158 5.85 7.69 36.49
CA GLU A 158 6.14 6.48 35.72
C GLU A 158 4.89 5.99 34.98
N ILE A 159 5.12 5.50 33.77
CA ILE A 159 4.07 5.02 32.90
C ILE A 159 3.68 3.62 33.38
N ILE A 160 2.68 3.53 34.25
CA ILE A 160 2.00 2.28 34.60
C ILE A 160 1.16 1.82 33.41
N ILE A 161 1.86 1.34 32.38
CA ILE A 161 1.37 0.26 31.54
C ILE A 161 1.45 -0.98 32.40
N ASN A 162 0.30 -1.60 32.70
CA ASN A 162 0.29 -2.91 33.34
C ASN A 162 0.92 -3.92 32.36
N ASN A 163 2.17 -4.30 32.61
CA ASN A 163 2.73 -5.53 32.09
C ASN A 163 1.89 -6.68 32.65
N PHE A 164 0.95 -7.19 31.85
CA PHE A 164 0.31 -8.48 32.09
C PHE A 164 1.27 -9.61 31.70
N ASP A 165 2.44 -9.59 32.34
CA ASP A 165 3.37 -10.70 32.43
C ASP A 165 3.83 -10.82 33.90
N SER A 166 2.82 -11.07 34.73
CA SER A 166 2.98 -11.62 36.07
C SER A 166 1.88 -12.66 36.24
N THR A 167 2.25 -13.85 36.71
CA THR A 167 1.32 -14.95 36.96
C THR A 167 0.54 -14.70 38.24
N ILE A 168 -0.35 -13.69 38.21
CA ILE A 168 -1.34 -13.44 39.25
C ILE A 168 -2.19 -14.70 39.37
N SER A 169 -2.26 -15.29 40.57
CA SER A 169 -3.09 -16.47 40.80
C SER A 169 -4.56 -16.12 40.51
N ASN A 170 -5.27 -17.05 39.88
CA ASN A 170 -6.62 -16.81 39.35
C ASN A 170 -7.64 -16.44 40.46
N ASP A 171 -7.29 -16.65 41.72
CA ASP A 171 -8.09 -16.29 42.90
C ASP A 171 -8.06 -14.78 43.25
N GLN A 172 -7.08 -14.00 42.75
CA GLN A 172 -6.97 -12.56 43.05
C GLN A 172 -7.62 -11.62 42.02
N MET A 173 -7.93 -12.10 40.81
CA MET A 173 -8.55 -11.26 39.78
C MET A 173 -10.05 -11.05 40.00
N ASP A 174 -10.50 -9.78 39.95
CA ASP A 174 -11.92 -9.40 39.92
C ASP A 174 -12.64 -9.97 38.69
N ILE A 175 -13.97 -10.09 38.77
CA ILE A 175 -14.80 -10.52 37.65
C ILE A 175 -14.65 -9.60 36.42
N CYS A 176 -14.40 -8.30 36.59
CA CYS A 176 -14.15 -7.41 35.47
C CYS A 176 -12.84 -7.74 34.73
N ASP A 177 -11.78 -8.15 35.45
CA ASP A 177 -10.51 -8.55 34.84
C ASP A 177 -10.61 -9.92 34.15
N LYS A 178 -11.31 -10.87 34.77
CA LYS A 178 -11.60 -12.17 34.15
C LYS A 178 -12.40 -12.01 32.84
N LEU A 179 -13.40 -11.12 32.83
CA LEU A 179 -14.18 -10.79 31.63
C LEU A 179 -13.38 -9.97 30.60
N ARG A 180 -12.44 -9.10 31.03
CA ARG A 180 -11.51 -8.39 30.11
C ARG A 180 -10.64 -9.40 29.37
N ASN A 181 -9.97 -10.30 30.09
CA ASN A 181 -9.04 -11.27 29.50
C ASN A 181 -9.77 -12.23 28.56
N TRP A 182 -10.89 -12.80 28.99
CA TRP A 182 -11.76 -13.63 28.14
C TRP A 182 -12.21 -12.92 26.84
N ASN A 183 -12.59 -11.64 26.93
CA ASN A 183 -13.01 -10.86 25.76
C ASN A 183 -11.86 -10.64 24.75
N VAL A 184 -10.63 -10.48 25.23
CA VAL A 184 -9.42 -10.33 24.38
C VAL A 184 -9.03 -11.68 23.78
N GLU A 185 -8.94 -12.73 24.60
CA GLU A 185 -8.56 -14.09 24.22
C GLU A 185 -9.45 -14.65 23.09
N PHE A 186 -10.77 -14.57 23.28
CA PHE A 186 -11.75 -15.08 22.30
C PHE A 186 -12.22 -14.03 21.29
N ASN A 187 -11.60 -12.84 21.26
CA ASN A 187 -11.92 -11.72 20.35
C ASN A 187 -13.44 -11.44 20.25
N VAL A 188 -14.09 -11.34 21.41
CA VAL A 188 -15.55 -11.38 21.49
C VAL A 188 -16.17 -10.06 21.00
N SER A 189 -17.15 -10.17 20.09
CA SER A 189 -17.82 -8.98 19.55
C SER A 189 -18.52 -8.17 20.64
N HIS A 190 -18.43 -6.84 20.58
CA HIS A 190 -19.11 -5.94 21.53
C HIS A 190 -20.61 -6.22 21.68
N ASN A 191 -21.30 -6.69 20.64
CA ASN A 191 -22.72 -7.07 20.71
C ASN A 191 -22.96 -8.32 21.57
N CYS A 192 -22.03 -9.28 21.56
CA CYS A 192 -22.07 -10.45 22.44
C CYS A 192 -21.66 -10.06 23.87
N LEU A 193 -20.55 -9.33 24.03
CA LEU A 193 -20.09 -8.85 25.34
C LEU A 193 -21.16 -8.01 26.04
N ASN A 194 -21.81 -7.07 25.35
CA ASN A 194 -22.87 -6.24 25.93
C ASN A 194 -24.11 -7.08 26.32
N LYS A 195 -24.43 -8.16 25.61
CA LYS A 195 -25.50 -9.09 26.04
C LYS A 195 -25.11 -9.84 27.30
N LEU A 196 -23.91 -10.42 27.34
CA LEU A 196 -23.40 -11.14 28.51
C LEU A 196 -23.34 -10.22 29.74
N LEU A 197 -22.80 -9.01 29.60
CA LEU A 197 -22.72 -8.02 30.67
C LEU A 197 -24.11 -7.64 31.25
N ASN A 198 -25.15 -7.54 30.41
CA ASN A 198 -26.49 -7.28 30.91
C ASN A 198 -27.10 -8.50 31.65
N ILE A 199 -26.77 -9.73 31.27
CA ILE A 199 -27.18 -10.96 31.99
C ILE A 199 -26.43 -11.05 33.33
N LEU A 200 -25.10 -10.95 33.33
CA LEU A 200 -24.32 -10.98 34.57
C LEU A 200 -24.78 -9.87 35.55
N LYS A 201 -25.23 -8.73 35.04
CA LYS A 201 -25.81 -7.65 35.84
C LYS A 201 -27.26 -7.91 36.30
N SER A 202 -28.06 -8.75 35.63
CA SER A 202 -29.35 -9.21 36.19
C SER A 202 -29.14 -10.19 37.33
N GLU A 203 -28.10 -11.02 37.26
CA GLU A 203 -27.69 -11.94 38.34
C GLU A 203 -26.94 -11.23 39.50
N GLY A 204 -27.04 -9.90 39.58
CA GLY A 204 -26.51 -9.09 40.69
C GLY A 204 -25.01 -8.81 40.65
N LEU A 205 -24.26 -9.26 39.64
CA LEU A 205 -22.80 -9.09 39.59
C LEU A 205 -22.42 -7.63 39.31
N ASN A 206 -21.33 -7.17 39.92
CA ASN A 206 -20.84 -5.80 39.84
C ASN A 206 -20.08 -5.51 38.52
N VAL A 207 -20.76 -5.68 37.39
CA VAL A 207 -20.19 -5.46 36.05
C VAL A 207 -20.80 -4.23 35.34
N PRO A 208 -20.08 -3.55 34.44
CA PRO A 208 -20.64 -2.45 33.64
C PRO A 208 -21.66 -2.93 32.60
N LYS A 209 -22.45 -2.02 32.01
CA LYS A 209 -23.45 -2.35 30.96
C LYS A 209 -22.92 -2.31 29.51
N ASP A 210 -21.80 -1.63 29.28
CA ASP A 210 -21.16 -1.50 27.96
C ASP A 210 -19.71 -2.03 28.06
N GLY A 211 -19.33 -2.88 27.12
CA GLY A 211 -17.99 -3.43 27.00
C GLY A 211 -16.89 -2.38 26.85
N ARG A 212 -17.18 -1.18 26.35
CA ARG A 212 -16.23 -0.06 26.35
C ARG A 212 -15.84 0.37 27.77
N THR A 213 -16.78 0.29 28.71
CA THR A 213 -16.54 0.55 30.13
C THR A 213 -15.81 -0.62 30.78
N LEU A 214 -16.11 -1.88 30.39
CA LEU A 214 -15.36 -3.06 30.84
C LEU A 214 -13.89 -3.00 30.41
N MET A 215 -13.63 -2.71 29.13
CA MET A 215 -12.27 -2.65 28.57
C MET A 215 -11.45 -1.46 29.09
N ASN A 216 -12.09 -0.48 29.75
CA ASN A 216 -11.49 0.68 30.40
C ASN A 216 -10.36 1.35 29.58
N THR A 217 -10.55 1.47 28.26
CA THR A 217 -9.48 1.89 27.33
C THR A 217 -8.89 3.24 27.75
N PRO A 218 -7.55 3.38 27.80
CA PRO A 218 -6.91 4.63 28.23
C PRO A 218 -7.42 5.85 27.47
N LYS A 219 -7.91 6.85 28.22
CA LYS A 219 -8.48 8.10 27.66
C LYS A 219 -7.43 9.21 27.47
N LYS A 220 -6.19 8.97 27.90
CA LYS A 220 -5.06 9.89 27.77
C LYS A 220 -4.01 9.23 26.87
N HIS A 221 -3.77 9.84 25.72
CA HIS A 221 -2.59 9.60 24.89
C HIS A 221 -1.79 10.90 24.80
N ASN A 222 -0.50 10.81 24.51
CA ASN A 222 0.30 11.98 24.21
C ASN A 222 -0.04 12.49 22.79
N ILE A 223 -1.02 13.39 22.72
CA ILE A 223 -1.47 14.00 21.46
C ILE A 223 -0.65 15.27 21.23
N LEU A 224 0.19 15.25 20.20
CA LEU A 224 1.05 16.34 19.79
C LEU A 224 0.29 17.27 18.83
N SER A 225 0.50 18.58 18.95
CA SER A 225 0.00 19.53 17.94
C SER A 225 0.85 19.45 16.68
N MET A 226 0.21 19.43 15.52
CA MET A 226 0.86 19.31 14.22
C MET A 226 0.01 20.05 13.18
N GLU A 227 0.27 21.34 12.97
CA GLU A 227 -0.59 22.20 12.16
C GLU A 227 -0.95 21.61 10.78
N PRO A 228 -2.24 21.59 10.39
CA PRO A 228 -3.43 22.22 11.00
C PRO A 228 -4.24 21.30 11.95
N GLY A 229 -3.60 20.31 12.58
CA GLY A 229 -4.27 19.22 13.26
C GLY A 229 -3.45 18.63 14.41
N THR A 230 -3.61 17.35 14.64
CA THR A 230 -2.98 16.64 15.77
C THR A 230 -2.37 15.31 15.32
N TYR A 231 -1.38 14.85 16.09
CA TYR A 231 -0.68 13.59 15.84
C TYR A 231 -0.56 12.79 17.14
N VAL A 232 -0.68 11.47 17.04
CA VAL A 232 -0.37 10.54 18.12
C VAL A 232 0.59 9.47 17.61
N HIS A 233 1.58 9.13 18.43
CA HIS A 233 2.57 8.09 18.15
C HIS A 233 2.36 6.89 19.08
N PHE A 234 2.67 5.68 18.61
CA PHE A 234 2.60 4.45 19.39
C PHE A 234 3.92 3.68 19.26
N ASP A 235 4.44 3.15 20.37
CA ASP A 235 5.78 2.58 20.38
C ASP A 235 5.86 1.26 19.58
N ILE A 236 6.62 1.31 18.48
CA ILE A 236 6.82 0.18 17.56
C ILE A 236 7.35 -1.05 18.29
N ASN A 237 8.31 -0.87 19.20
CA ASN A 237 8.88 -2.02 19.92
C ASN A 237 7.84 -2.70 20.80
N GLN A 238 7.01 -1.93 21.50
CA GLN A 238 5.94 -2.51 22.34
C GLN A 238 4.92 -3.25 21.47
N ILE A 239 4.44 -2.63 20.39
CA ILE A 239 3.44 -3.23 19.50
C ILE A 239 3.96 -4.49 18.81
N ILE A 240 5.20 -4.45 18.29
CA ILE A 240 5.79 -5.60 17.59
C ILE A 240 6.10 -6.72 18.59
N SER A 241 6.77 -6.47 19.71
CA SER A 241 7.08 -7.54 20.68
C SER A 241 5.81 -8.20 21.25
N SER A 242 4.74 -7.43 21.53
CA SER A 242 3.43 -7.98 21.93
C SER A 242 2.68 -8.72 20.82
N LEU A 243 3.10 -8.60 19.55
CA LEU A 243 2.60 -9.43 18.45
C LEU A 243 3.46 -10.69 18.26
N LEU A 244 4.79 -10.55 18.32
CA LEU A 244 5.73 -11.65 18.14
C LEU A 244 5.57 -12.71 19.24
N HIS A 245 5.51 -12.33 20.52
CA HIS A 245 5.37 -13.29 21.62
C HIS A 245 4.03 -14.07 21.58
N ARG A 246 2.95 -13.47 21.08
CA ARG A 246 1.66 -14.19 20.84
C ARG A 246 1.80 -15.29 19.76
N HIS A 247 2.80 -15.18 18.90
CA HIS A 247 3.02 -15.99 17.71
C HIS A 247 4.43 -16.62 17.70
N GLU A 248 4.99 -16.87 18.88
CA GLU A 248 6.37 -17.37 19.04
C GLU A 248 6.58 -18.71 18.33
N PHE A 249 5.58 -19.59 18.36
CA PHE A 249 5.55 -20.85 17.62
C PHE A 249 5.46 -20.67 16.08
N ASP A 250 4.87 -19.56 15.59
CA ASP A 250 4.78 -19.24 14.16
C ASP A 250 6.08 -18.59 13.62
N LEU A 251 7.09 -18.41 14.47
CA LEU A 251 8.34 -17.69 14.19
C LEU A 251 9.60 -18.58 14.28
N SER A 252 9.47 -19.87 14.58
CA SER A 252 10.58 -20.79 14.85
C SER A 252 11.69 -20.81 13.79
N ASP A 253 11.32 -20.69 12.51
CA ASP A 253 12.24 -20.74 11.37
C ASP A 253 12.54 -19.34 10.77
N ILE A 254 12.21 -18.25 11.47
CA ILE A 254 12.28 -16.87 10.94
C ILE A 254 13.41 -16.09 11.59
N THR A 255 14.52 -15.94 10.87
CA THR A 255 15.66 -15.08 11.26
C THR A 255 15.36 -13.58 11.09
N ASP A 256 14.67 -13.21 10.01
CA ASP A 256 14.52 -11.81 9.57
C ASP A 256 13.05 -11.42 9.37
N LEU A 257 12.65 -10.26 9.87
CA LEU A 257 11.27 -9.75 9.76
C LEU A 257 11.18 -8.61 8.72
N LYS A 258 10.51 -8.88 7.60
CA LYS A 258 10.33 -7.91 6.51
C LYS A 258 9.14 -7.00 6.80
N LEU A 259 9.40 -5.79 7.27
CA LEU A 259 8.37 -4.81 7.63
C LEU A 259 7.86 -4.03 6.40
N GLY A 260 6.59 -4.21 6.06
CA GLY A 260 5.89 -3.41 5.04
C GLY A 260 5.24 -2.19 5.68
N ILE A 261 5.75 -1.01 5.34
CA ILE A 261 5.26 0.29 5.81
C ILE A 261 4.27 0.86 4.79
N ASN A 262 3.14 1.41 5.27
CA ASN A 262 2.17 2.12 4.43
C ASN A 262 1.76 3.47 5.05
N VAL A 263 1.62 4.49 4.20
CA VAL A 263 1.21 5.85 4.56
C VAL A 263 0.28 6.35 3.45
N ASP A 264 -1.00 6.57 3.76
CA ASP A 264 -2.00 7.12 2.83
C ASP A 264 -3.13 7.87 3.58
N GLY A 265 -3.91 8.69 2.88
CA GLY A 265 -4.96 9.53 3.47
C GLY A 265 -6.36 8.89 3.41
N LEU A 266 -6.98 8.71 4.58
CA LEU A 266 -8.33 8.15 4.72
C LEU A 266 -9.35 9.23 5.15
N PRO A 267 -10.43 9.50 4.38
CA PRO A 267 -11.49 10.40 4.81
C PRO A 267 -12.36 9.75 5.90
N ILE A 268 -12.53 10.45 7.03
CA ILE A 268 -13.25 9.95 8.22
C ILE A 268 -14.77 9.96 8.01
N SER A 269 -15.30 10.94 7.29
CA SER A 269 -16.72 10.98 6.92
C SER A 269 -16.93 11.58 5.53
N LYS A 270 -18.04 11.21 4.89
CA LYS A 270 -18.44 11.76 3.57
C LYS A 270 -18.98 13.19 3.63
N SER A 271 -19.22 13.71 4.83
CA SER A 271 -19.87 15.01 5.10
C SER A 271 -18.94 16.06 5.70
N SER A 272 -17.72 15.68 6.09
CA SER A 272 -16.69 16.60 6.59
C SER A 272 -15.43 16.53 5.72
N LYS A 273 -14.53 17.49 5.87
CA LYS A 273 -13.19 17.43 5.28
C LYS A 273 -12.20 16.62 6.13
N SER A 274 -12.67 16.00 7.22
CA SER A 274 -11.79 15.39 8.21
C SER A 274 -11.14 14.10 7.69
N GLN A 275 -9.82 14.01 7.87
CA GLN A 275 -8.96 12.97 7.33
C GLN A 275 -8.08 12.40 8.43
N PHE A 276 -7.87 11.08 8.39
CA PHE A 276 -6.76 10.41 9.06
C PHE A 276 -5.62 10.20 8.06
N TRP A 277 -4.39 10.34 8.54
CA TRP A 277 -3.17 9.93 7.83
C TRP A 277 -2.38 9.01 8.78
N PRO A 278 -2.66 7.71 8.80
CA PRO A 278 -1.90 6.75 9.59
C PRO A 278 -0.57 6.40 8.92
N ILE A 279 0.43 6.11 9.77
CA ILE A 279 1.62 5.33 9.44
C ILE A 279 1.33 3.92 9.95
N LEU A 280 1.29 2.96 9.03
CA LEU A 280 0.92 1.56 9.26
C LEU A 280 2.12 0.65 9.01
N ILE A 281 2.29 -0.38 9.84
CA ILE A 281 3.29 -1.44 9.65
C ILE A 281 2.59 -2.80 9.55
N SER A 282 3.17 -3.72 8.77
CA SER A 282 2.79 -5.13 8.66
C SER A 282 4.05 -6.00 8.54
N ILE A 283 3.99 -7.26 8.96
CA ILE A 283 5.09 -8.23 8.80
C ILE A 283 4.80 -9.05 7.54
N CYS A 284 5.54 -8.79 6.45
CA CYS A 284 5.17 -9.29 5.12
C CYS A 284 5.61 -10.72 4.83
N ASN A 285 6.67 -11.23 5.47
CA ASN A 285 7.24 -12.55 5.19
C ASN A 285 6.68 -13.70 6.04
N VAL A 286 5.91 -13.41 7.09
CA VAL A 286 5.29 -14.42 7.96
C VAL A 286 3.78 -14.44 7.66
N PRO A 287 3.23 -15.48 6.98
CA PRO A 287 1.83 -15.49 6.53
C PRO A 287 0.80 -15.36 7.65
N VAL A 288 1.16 -15.81 8.85
CA VAL A 288 0.32 -15.71 10.06
C VAL A 288 0.26 -14.27 10.57
N LEU A 289 1.30 -13.46 10.34
CA LEU A 289 1.42 -12.09 10.83
C LEU A 289 1.07 -11.02 9.77
N SER A 290 1.12 -11.34 8.48
CA SER A 290 0.83 -10.39 7.39
C SER A 290 -0.62 -9.86 7.33
N ARG A 291 -1.53 -10.51 8.07
CA ARG A 291 -2.91 -10.05 8.31
C ARG A 291 -3.04 -8.97 9.41
N TYR A 292 -2.00 -8.74 10.22
CA TYR A 292 -2.00 -7.71 11.25
C TYR A 292 -1.44 -6.41 10.67
N ILE A 293 -2.27 -5.36 10.67
CA ILE A 293 -1.91 -4.01 10.23
C ILE A 293 -1.88 -3.13 11.48
N LEU A 294 -0.69 -2.64 11.82
CA LEU A 294 -0.36 -2.03 13.11
C LEU A 294 -0.17 -0.52 12.93
N PRO A 295 -1.00 0.35 13.53
CA PRO A 295 -0.78 1.79 13.48
C PRO A 295 0.35 2.19 14.45
N VAL A 296 1.38 2.86 13.91
CA VAL A 296 2.54 3.33 14.68
C VAL A 296 2.58 4.85 14.82
N GLY A 297 1.92 5.56 13.90
CA GLY A 297 1.61 6.98 14.04
C GLY A 297 0.25 7.26 13.40
N ILE A 298 -0.51 8.22 13.93
CA ILE A 298 -1.77 8.65 13.34
C ILE A 298 -1.87 10.18 13.41
N TYR A 299 -1.95 10.82 12.25
CA TYR A 299 -2.33 12.23 12.14
C TYR A 299 -3.83 12.38 11.89
N HIS A 300 -4.45 13.39 12.50
CA HIS A 300 -5.84 13.80 12.32
C HIS A 300 -5.94 15.29 11.94
N GLY A 301 -6.71 15.63 10.91
CA GLY A 301 -6.88 17.03 10.49
C GLY A 301 -8.07 17.28 9.55
N LEU A 302 -8.23 18.54 9.14
CA LEU A 302 -9.22 18.99 8.12
C LEU A 302 -8.65 19.08 6.70
N LYS A 303 -7.34 18.90 6.57
CA LYS A 303 -6.57 18.62 5.35
C LYS A 303 -5.46 17.63 5.75
N LYS A 304 -4.63 17.21 4.80
CA LYS A 304 -3.37 16.50 5.10
C LYS A 304 -2.41 17.38 5.93
N PRO A 305 -1.36 16.81 6.56
CA PRO A 305 -0.26 17.60 7.10
C PRO A 305 0.29 18.59 6.06
N ASP A 306 0.60 19.82 6.49
CA ASP A 306 1.23 20.80 5.61
C ASP A 306 2.70 20.45 5.32
N SER A 307 3.38 19.90 6.32
CA SER A 307 4.75 19.39 6.25
C SER A 307 4.74 17.87 6.21
N SER A 308 5.41 17.27 5.22
CA SER A 308 5.72 15.83 5.21
C SER A 308 6.72 15.49 6.31
N ASP A 309 7.60 16.43 6.61
CA ASP A 309 8.83 16.17 7.35
C ASP A 309 8.50 16.16 8.85
N ASP A 310 7.67 17.08 9.34
CA ASP A 310 7.15 17.07 10.72
C ASP A 310 6.25 15.86 10.99
N PHE A 311 5.43 15.46 10.01
CA PHE A 311 4.58 14.27 10.10
C PHE A 311 5.39 12.97 10.18
N LEU A 312 6.50 12.90 9.45
CA LEU A 312 7.38 11.74 9.46
C LEU A 312 8.47 11.81 10.55
N ASN A 313 8.81 12.96 11.15
CA ASN A 313 9.98 13.11 12.04
C ASN A 313 9.98 12.13 13.22
N TYR A 314 8.81 11.84 13.79
CA TYR A 314 8.60 10.85 14.86
C TYR A 314 8.82 9.38 14.42
N PHE A 315 9.10 9.15 13.15
CA PHE A 315 9.26 7.84 12.50
C PHE A 315 10.59 7.77 11.74
N LEU A 316 10.92 8.81 10.96
CA LEU A 316 12.09 8.98 10.09
C LEU A 316 12.61 10.42 10.19
N SER A 317 13.89 10.62 10.52
CA SER A 317 14.52 11.96 10.44
C SER A 317 15.16 12.17 9.06
N PHE A 318 14.90 13.32 8.44
CA PHE A 318 15.51 13.76 7.18
C PHE A 318 15.93 15.24 7.24
N ASN A 319 16.91 15.65 6.44
CA ASN A 319 17.34 17.04 6.27
C ASN A 319 17.56 17.34 4.78
N ALA A 320 17.20 18.53 4.31
CA ALA A 320 17.44 18.96 2.93
C ALA A 320 18.93 19.14 2.57
N TYR A 321 19.78 19.51 3.54
CA TYR A 321 21.23 19.66 3.36
C TYR A 321 21.97 18.34 3.49
N PHE A 322 21.65 17.55 4.52
CA PHE A 322 22.19 16.21 4.71
C PHE A 322 21.06 15.20 4.46
N GLY A 323 20.73 15.01 3.17
CA GLY A 323 19.52 14.28 2.74
C GLY A 323 19.78 12.90 2.13
N CYS A 324 21.04 12.48 2.00
CA CYS A 324 21.36 11.15 1.49
C CYS A 324 21.43 10.13 2.65
N ASN A 325 20.62 9.09 2.58
CA ASN A 325 20.66 7.96 3.53
C ASN A 325 21.90 7.09 3.35
N SER A 326 22.50 7.08 2.15
CA SER A 326 23.63 6.19 1.80
C SER A 326 25.00 6.84 1.98
N CYS A 327 25.12 8.17 1.95
CA CYS A 327 26.40 8.87 2.11
C CYS A 327 26.30 10.14 2.96
N THR A 328 27.43 10.63 3.45
CA THR A 328 27.55 11.79 4.33
C THR A 328 27.55 13.14 3.59
N ASP A 329 27.24 13.16 2.29
CA ASP A 329 27.40 14.35 1.45
C ASP A 329 26.55 15.55 1.90
N GLU A 330 27.13 16.75 1.79
CA GLU A 330 26.45 18.01 2.07
C GLU A 330 25.93 18.63 0.77
N GLY A 331 24.61 18.74 0.66
CA GLY A 331 23.94 19.39 -0.45
C GLY A 331 24.25 20.89 -0.47
N THR A 332 24.74 21.39 -1.60
CA THR A 332 24.92 22.82 -1.85
C THR A 332 23.63 23.42 -2.40
N TYR A 333 23.22 24.62 -1.92
CA TYR A 333 22.05 25.32 -2.45
C TYR A 333 22.43 26.23 -3.65
N ILE A 334 21.91 25.92 -4.83
CA ILE A 334 22.25 26.58 -6.11
C ILE A 334 20.96 26.87 -6.90
N ASP A 335 20.79 28.11 -7.39
CA ASP A 335 19.66 28.55 -8.23
C ASP A 335 18.26 28.12 -7.71
N GLY A 336 18.07 28.17 -6.38
CA GLY A 336 16.82 27.79 -5.72
C GLY A 336 16.62 26.29 -5.51
N ARG A 337 17.70 25.50 -5.45
CA ARG A 337 17.67 24.03 -5.43
C ARG A 337 18.79 23.46 -4.57
N MET A 338 18.53 22.40 -3.82
CA MET A 338 19.61 21.56 -3.27
C MET A 338 20.25 20.73 -4.39
N ALA A 339 21.58 20.64 -4.38
CA ALA A 339 22.38 19.81 -5.26
C ALA A 339 23.51 19.12 -4.48
N PHE A 340 23.52 17.80 -4.49
CA PHE A 340 24.64 16.98 -4.03
C PHE A 340 25.65 16.90 -5.18
N LEU A 341 26.90 17.27 -4.92
CA LEU A 341 27.92 17.51 -5.96
C LEU A 341 29.19 16.67 -5.80
N SER A 342 29.40 16.04 -4.65
CA SER A 342 30.52 15.14 -4.46
C SER A 342 30.27 13.81 -5.16
N MET A 343 31.34 13.24 -5.72
CA MET A 343 31.35 11.87 -6.24
C MET A 343 31.93 10.87 -5.25
N ASP A 344 32.71 11.34 -4.28
CA ASP A 344 33.61 10.54 -3.43
C ASP A 344 33.28 10.67 -1.93
N SER A 345 32.11 11.21 -1.58
CA SER A 345 31.68 11.40 -0.19
C SER A 345 31.44 10.06 0.53
N SER A 346 31.98 9.94 1.74
CA SER A 346 31.95 8.71 2.55
C SER A 346 30.55 8.13 2.71
N LEU A 347 30.45 6.81 2.59
CA LEU A 347 29.20 6.08 2.85
C LEU A 347 28.81 6.16 4.33
N ARG A 348 27.52 6.13 4.60
CA ARG A 348 27.01 5.92 5.97
C ARG A 348 27.10 4.44 6.30
N THR A 349 27.31 4.14 7.58
CA THR A 349 27.19 2.79 8.15
C THR A 349 26.10 2.75 9.22
N ASN A 350 25.54 1.58 9.49
CA ASN A 350 24.63 1.34 10.62
C ASN A 350 25.19 1.89 11.96
N GLU A 351 26.48 1.70 12.20
CA GLU A 351 27.18 2.23 13.39
C GLU A 351 27.18 3.76 13.41
N SER A 352 27.57 4.41 12.30
CA SER A 352 27.58 5.89 12.22
C SER A 352 26.18 6.48 12.44
N PHE A 353 25.13 5.79 11.98
CA PHE A 353 23.73 6.17 12.20
C PHE A 353 23.35 6.03 13.68
N ARG A 354 23.64 4.88 14.30
CA ARG A 354 23.27 4.58 15.69
C ARG A 354 24.02 5.43 16.70
N ASN A 355 25.31 5.68 16.46
CA ASN A 355 26.15 6.59 17.24
C ASN A 355 25.92 8.07 16.88
N LYS A 356 25.03 8.36 15.92
CA LYS A 356 24.60 9.70 15.48
C LYS A 356 25.73 10.66 15.14
N THR A 357 26.79 10.16 14.51
CA THR A 357 28.04 10.90 14.28
C THR A 357 27.91 12.11 13.34
N ASN A 358 26.75 12.28 12.69
CA ASN A 358 26.42 13.44 11.86
C ASN A 358 25.20 14.18 12.44
N GLU A 359 25.44 15.10 13.36
CA GLU A 359 24.42 15.95 14.01
C GLU A 359 23.56 16.78 13.02
N TYR A 360 24.07 17.01 11.81
CA TYR A 360 23.31 17.68 10.76
C TYR A 360 22.29 16.77 10.09
N TYR A 361 22.56 15.47 9.99
CA TYR A 361 21.63 14.44 9.49
C TYR A 361 20.61 14.02 10.56
N HIS A 362 21.06 13.74 11.79
CA HIS A 362 20.19 13.27 12.87
C HIS A 362 19.45 14.43 13.54
N LYS A 363 18.11 14.47 13.41
CA LYS A 363 17.25 15.52 14.02
C LYS A 363 16.37 15.05 15.17
N GLY A 364 16.46 13.77 15.52
CA GLY A 364 15.84 13.19 16.71
C GLY A 364 16.25 11.72 16.90
N PRO A 365 15.62 11.01 17.85
CA PRO A 365 15.56 9.56 17.82
C PRO A 365 14.50 9.09 16.81
N SER A 366 14.94 8.46 15.72
CA SER A 366 14.03 7.67 14.88
C SER A 366 13.68 6.38 15.62
N VAL A 367 12.41 5.99 15.60
CA VAL A 367 11.97 4.75 16.27
C VAL A 367 12.52 3.49 15.57
N LEU A 368 12.99 3.59 14.32
CA LEU A 368 13.72 2.51 13.65
C LEU A 368 15.07 2.20 14.33
N GLU A 369 15.67 3.13 15.08
CA GLU A 369 16.87 2.88 15.90
C GLU A 369 16.64 1.79 16.95
N LYS A 370 15.41 1.64 17.44
CA LYS A 370 15.04 0.66 18.46
C LYS A 370 14.91 -0.78 17.93
N LEU A 371 14.85 -0.95 16.62
CA LEU A 371 14.75 -2.26 15.97
C LEU A 371 16.17 -2.80 15.68
N PRO A 372 16.40 -4.12 15.66
CA PRO A 372 17.71 -4.72 15.39
C PRO A 372 18.09 -4.73 13.89
N ILE A 373 17.66 -3.74 13.13
CA ILE A 373 17.89 -3.62 11.67
C ILE A 373 19.14 -2.79 11.34
N ASN A 374 19.73 -3.05 10.18
CA ASN A 374 20.76 -2.24 9.58
C ASN A 374 20.12 -1.08 8.78
N ILE A 375 20.15 0.14 9.33
CA ILE A 375 19.38 1.25 8.77
C ILE A 375 19.93 1.76 7.42
N THR A 376 21.19 1.46 7.06
CA THR A 376 21.73 1.84 5.74
C THR A 376 21.41 0.84 4.64
N ASP A 377 21.14 -0.42 5.01
CA ASP A 377 21.10 -1.55 4.07
C ASP A 377 19.68 -2.15 3.98
N ASP A 378 18.94 -2.22 5.10
CA ASP A 378 17.58 -2.77 5.19
C ASP A 378 16.48 -1.76 4.83
N VAL A 379 16.82 -0.48 4.65
CA VAL A 379 15.86 0.60 4.32
C VAL A 379 16.00 0.98 2.83
N PRO A 380 15.25 0.31 1.92
CA PRO A 380 15.46 0.46 0.49
C PRO A 380 15.06 1.84 -0.03
N LEU A 381 15.90 2.40 -0.92
CA LEU A 381 15.58 3.61 -1.68
C LEU A 381 14.54 3.31 -2.76
N ASP A 382 13.28 3.68 -2.52
CA ASP A 382 12.18 3.41 -3.45
C ASP A 382 12.32 4.19 -4.78
N ASN A 383 12.61 3.44 -5.86
CA ASN A 383 12.71 3.99 -7.20
C ASN A 383 11.41 4.63 -7.70
N MET A 384 10.25 4.29 -7.13
CA MET A 384 8.97 4.91 -7.47
C MET A 384 8.95 6.38 -7.07
N HIS A 385 9.35 6.70 -5.83
CA HIS A 385 9.41 8.07 -5.35
C HIS A 385 10.64 8.81 -5.89
N CYS A 386 11.85 8.26 -5.73
CA CYS A 386 13.09 8.94 -6.13
C CYS A 386 13.14 9.19 -7.65
N THR A 387 12.87 8.16 -8.46
CA THR A 387 13.10 8.22 -9.91
C THR A 387 11.84 8.59 -10.70
N TYR A 388 10.72 7.89 -10.51
CA TYR A 388 9.56 8.09 -11.37
C TYR A 388 8.75 9.34 -10.98
N ILE A 389 8.36 9.47 -9.71
CA ILE A 389 7.61 10.64 -9.20
C ILE A 389 8.53 11.85 -9.06
N GLY A 390 9.77 11.66 -8.60
CA GLY A 390 10.79 12.70 -8.47
C GLY A 390 11.36 13.14 -9.82
N VAL A 391 12.40 12.46 -10.31
CA VAL A 391 13.17 12.90 -11.49
C VAL A 391 12.32 12.95 -12.76
N MET A 392 11.64 11.86 -13.14
CA MET A 392 10.95 11.76 -14.43
C MET A 392 9.79 12.76 -14.55
N LYS A 393 8.98 12.92 -13.50
CA LYS A 393 7.88 13.91 -13.51
C LYS A 393 8.41 15.35 -13.63
N LYS A 394 9.50 15.67 -12.93
CA LYS A 394 10.17 16.99 -12.97
C LYS A 394 10.83 17.29 -14.33
N LEU A 395 11.35 16.27 -15.01
CA LEU A 395 11.82 16.40 -16.40
C LEU A 395 10.66 16.72 -17.36
N ILE A 396 9.54 15.99 -17.28
CA ILE A 396 8.34 16.30 -18.09
C ILE A 396 7.83 17.71 -17.78
N GLU A 397 7.82 18.13 -16.51
CA GLU A 397 7.44 19.50 -16.14
C GLU A 397 8.31 20.56 -16.83
N PHE A 398 9.63 20.39 -16.85
CA PHE A 398 10.52 21.30 -17.58
C PHE A 398 10.27 21.26 -19.09
N TRP A 399 9.98 20.10 -19.68
CA TRP A 399 9.69 19.98 -21.11
C TRP A 399 8.30 20.50 -21.52
N VAL A 400 7.34 20.56 -20.60
CA VAL A 400 5.94 20.95 -20.88
C VAL A 400 5.65 22.40 -20.48
N LYS A 401 6.08 22.79 -19.28
CA LYS A 401 5.80 24.08 -18.61
C LYS A 401 7.05 24.94 -18.34
N GLY A 402 8.25 24.39 -18.53
CA GLY A 402 9.51 25.11 -18.30
C GLY A 402 9.80 26.25 -19.27
N LYS A 403 10.95 26.90 -19.06
CA LYS A 403 11.44 28.02 -19.88
C LYS A 403 11.60 27.60 -21.37
N LYS A 404 11.50 28.56 -22.29
CA LYS A 404 11.54 28.33 -23.76
C LYS A 404 12.81 27.62 -24.26
N ASP A 405 13.90 27.65 -23.50
CA ASP A 405 15.15 26.97 -23.81
C ASP A 405 15.12 25.46 -23.52
N VAL A 406 14.29 25.00 -22.56
CA VAL A 406 14.14 23.58 -22.16
C VAL A 406 12.82 22.94 -22.66
N ARG A 407 11.80 23.74 -22.97
CA ARG A 407 10.46 23.26 -23.36
C ARG A 407 10.45 22.62 -24.77
N LEU A 408 9.60 21.61 -24.94
CA LEU A 408 9.23 21.04 -26.25
C LEU A 408 8.40 22.04 -27.07
N LEU A 409 8.55 21.97 -28.40
CA LEU A 409 7.64 22.63 -29.34
C LEU A 409 6.27 21.93 -29.30
N ASP A 410 5.18 22.66 -29.46
CA ASP A 410 3.84 22.08 -29.29
C ASP A 410 3.46 21.08 -30.42
N VAL A 411 4.05 21.21 -31.61
CA VAL A 411 4.00 20.14 -32.64
C VAL A 411 4.62 18.84 -32.11
N ALA A 412 5.81 18.93 -31.52
CA ALA A 412 6.51 17.79 -30.96
C ALA A 412 5.77 17.17 -29.75
N LYS A 413 4.95 17.94 -29.02
CA LYS A 413 4.03 17.38 -28.01
C LYS A 413 2.96 16.52 -28.64
N ASN A 414 2.31 16.99 -29.71
CA ASN A 414 1.30 16.22 -30.44
C ASN A 414 1.90 14.92 -31.00
N ASP A 415 3.05 14.99 -31.65
CA ASP A 415 3.79 13.82 -32.14
C ASP A 415 4.20 12.82 -31.02
N ILE A 416 4.20 13.23 -29.75
CA ILE A 416 4.42 12.34 -28.60
C ILE A 416 3.09 11.74 -28.13
N ASN A 417 2.05 12.57 -28.01
CA ASN A 417 0.69 12.16 -27.61
C ASN A 417 0.09 11.14 -28.58
N ASP A 418 0.34 11.28 -29.88
CA ASP A 418 -0.17 10.39 -30.94
C ASP A 418 0.66 9.09 -31.11
N THR A 419 1.61 8.81 -30.21
CA THR A 419 2.42 7.58 -30.28
C THR A 419 1.58 6.34 -29.95
N TYR A 420 1.59 5.36 -30.86
CA TYR A 420 1.04 4.04 -30.59
C TYR A 420 1.87 3.29 -29.52
N VAL A 421 1.23 2.95 -28.40
CA VAL A 421 1.84 2.17 -27.32
C VAL A 421 1.32 0.72 -27.38
N PRO A 422 2.20 -0.30 -27.33
CA PRO A 422 1.82 -1.71 -27.43
C PRO A 422 0.80 -2.19 -26.38
N SER A 423 0.04 -3.24 -26.72
CA SER A 423 -1.06 -3.81 -25.92
C SER A 423 -0.64 -4.38 -24.56
N GLU A 424 0.65 -4.68 -24.40
CA GLU A 424 1.27 -5.26 -23.22
C GLU A 424 1.37 -4.23 -22.08
N PHE A 425 1.28 -2.93 -22.39
CA PHE A 425 1.23 -1.87 -21.40
C PHE A 425 -0.20 -1.74 -20.85
N SER A 426 -0.36 -2.02 -19.54
CA SER A 426 -1.65 -2.04 -18.84
C SER A 426 -2.42 -0.71 -18.81
N ARG A 427 -1.82 0.39 -19.29
CA ARG A 427 -2.48 1.66 -19.61
C ARG A 427 -1.83 2.30 -20.84
N LEU A 428 -2.67 2.87 -21.70
CA LEU A 428 -2.23 3.87 -22.68
C LEU A 428 -1.71 5.13 -21.97
N PRO A 429 -0.75 5.86 -22.58
CA PRO A 429 -0.31 7.14 -22.06
C PRO A 429 -1.46 8.16 -22.05
N ARG A 430 -1.43 9.07 -21.09
CA ARG A 430 -2.22 10.30 -21.13
C ARG A 430 -1.47 11.39 -21.87
N LEU A 431 -2.14 12.49 -22.18
CA LEU A 431 -1.50 13.64 -22.82
C LEU A 431 -0.32 14.13 -21.97
N LEU A 432 0.74 14.62 -22.63
CA LEU A 432 1.94 15.11 -21.95
C LEU A 432 1.65 16.34 -21.08
N ASP A 433 0.66 17.16 -21.44
CA ASP A 433 0.22 18.30 -20.61
C ASP A 433 -0.55 17.88 -19.34
N ASP A 434 -1.11 16.66 -19.30
CA ASP A 434 -1.78 16.05 -18.14
C ASP A 434 -0.80 15.38 -17.15
N PHE A 435 0.52 15.59 -17.29
CA PHE A 435 1.56 14.91 -16.50
C PHE A 435 1.38 15.00 -14.97
N HIS A 436 0.71 16.04 -14.49
CA HIS A 436 0.33 16.20 -13.08
C HIS A 436 -0.43 14.99 -12.53
N PHE A 437 -1.30 14.39 -13.34
CA PHE A 437 -2.15 13.26 -12.98
C PHE A 437 -1.53 11.88 -13.29
N TRP A 438 -0.41 11.81 -14.02
CA TRP A 438 0.26 10.55 -14.37
C TRP A 438 0.68 9.80 -13.10
N LYS A 439 0.34 8.50 -13.01
CA LYS A 439 0.82 7.66 -11.90
C LYS A 439 2.26 7.23 -12.14
N ALA A 440 2.97 6.83 -11.09
CA ALA A 440 4.34 6.35 -11.20
C ALA A 440 4.52 5.20 -12.21
N THR A 441 3.50 4.35 -12.38
CA THR A 441 3.48 3.31 -13.44
C THR A 441 3.61 3.90 -14.85
N GLU A 442 2.96 5.02 -15.14
CA GLU A 442 3.02 5.67 -16.46
C GLU A 442 4.37 6.38 -16.64
N LEU A 443 4.87 7.02 -15.59
CA LEU A 443 6.20 7.65 -15.56
C LEU A 443 7.34 6.62 -15.73
N ARG A 444 7.22 5.43 -15.12
CA ARG A 444 8.12 4.28 -15.33
C ARG A 444 8.06 3.77 -16.77
N CYS A 445 6.86 3.60 -17.33
CA CYS A 445 6.69 3.15 -18.71
C CYS A 445 7.29 4.16 -19.71
N PHE A 446 7.09 5.45 -19.47
CA PHE A 446 7.71 6.52 -20.25
C PHE A 446 9.24 6.46 -20.13
N LEU A 447 9.80 6.47 -18.90
CA LEU A 447 11.25 6.44 -18.69
C LEU A 447 11.91 5.24 -19.39
N LEU A 448 11.50 4.02 -19.03
CA LEU A 448 12.25 2.82 -19.40
C LEU A 448 11.99 2.34 -20.83
N TYR A 449 10.76 2.47 -21.34
CA TYR A 449 10.32 1.75 -22.54
C TYR A 449 10.18 2.63 -23.79
N TYR A 450 9.33 3.66 -23.78
CA TYR A 450 8.99 4.40 -25.01
C TYR A 450 9.49 5.86 -25.04
N GLY A 451 9.82 6.47 -23.90
CA GLY A 451 10.28 7.86 -23.81
C GLY A 451 11.48 8.15 -24.71
N HIS A 452 12.47 7.25 -24.74
CA HIS A 452 13.67 7.41 -25.57
C HIS A 452 13.36 7.29 -27.07
N VAL A 453 12.29 6.59 -27.46
CA VAL A 453 11.82 6.55 -28.85
C VAL A 453 11.08 7.85 -29.19
N VAL A 454 10.08 8.23 -28.38
CA VAL A 454 9.19 9.36 -28.72
C VAL A 454 9.85 10.73 -28.64
N LEU A 455 10.88 10.90 -27.81
CA LEU A 455 11.65 12.14 -27.67
C LEU A 455 12.76 12.30 -28.71
N LYS A 456 13.09 11.25 -29.48
CA LYS A 456 14.17 11.26 -30.47
C LYS A 456 13.87 12.29 -31.57
N GLY A 457 14.79 13.23 -31.77
CA GLY A 457 14.62 14.36 -32.71
C GLY A 457 13.68 15.48 -32.22
N LYS A 458 12.98 15.30 -31.10
CA LYS A 458 12.01 16.26 -30.54
C LYS A 458 12.58 17.09 -29.40
N LEU A 459 13.45 16.50 -28.57
CA LEU A 459 14.27 17.25 -27.62
C LEU A 459 15.57 17.76 -28.27
N LYS A 460 16.08 18.89 -27.79
CA LYS A 460 17.42 19.38 -28.12
C LYS A 460 18.47 18.32 -27.76
N LYS A 461 19.46 18.10 -28.64
CA LYS A 461 20.46 17.01 -28.55
C LYS A 461 21.07 16.84 -27.14
N LYS A 462 21.46 17.93 -26.47
CA LYS A 462 22.00 17.89 -25.09
C LYS A 462 21.03 17.24 -24.10
N PHE A 463 19.77 17.69 -24.05
CA PHE A 463 18.77 17.14 -23.11
C PHE A 463 18.35 15.72 -23.46
N TYR A 464 18.30 15.38 -24.74
CA TYR A 464 18.05 14.00 -25.18
C TYR A 464 19.18 13.05 -24.74
N VAL A 465 20.46 13.46 -24.85
CA VAL A 465 21.61 12.67 -24.36
C VAL A 465 21.60 12.52 -22.84
N HIS A 466 21.36 13.60 -22.07
CA HIS A 466 21.20 13.49 -20.61
C HIS A 466 20.04 12.56 -20.21
N PHE A 467 18.92 12.59 -20.96
CA PHE A 467 17.82 11.67 -20.74
C PHE A 467 18.22 10.21 -21.04
N LEU A 468 18.96 9.94 -22.13
CA LEU A 468 19.49 8.61 -22.41
C LEU A 468 20.41 8.09 -21.29
N HIS A 469 21.25 8.95 -20.70
CA HIS A 469 22.09 8.55 -19.56
C HIS A 469 21.24 8.11 -18.35
N LEU A 470 20.16 8.83 -18.05
CA LEU A 470 19.20 8.42 -17.02
C LEU A 470 18.50 7.11 -17.37
N VAL A 471 18.07 6.92 -18.63
CA VAL A 471 17.45 5.66 -19.09
C VAL A 471 18.40 4.48 -18.93
N THR A 472 19.68 4.64 -19.27
CA THR A 472 20.71 3.59 -19.09
C THR A 472 20.96 3.29 -17.61
N ALA A 473 21.21 4.32 -16.79
CA ALA A 473 21.51 4.14 -15.37
C ALA A 473 20.36 3.44 -14.61
N ILE A 474 19.12 3.88 -14.82
CA ILE A 474 17.94 3.27 -14.16
C ILE A 474 17.61 1.91 -14.77
N ARG A 475 18.01 1.60 -16.01
CA ARG A 475 17.89 0.24 -16.54
C ARG A 475 18.84 -0.74 -15.84
N ILE A 476 20.09 -0.33 -15.60
CA ILE A 476 21.08 -1.12 -14.84
C ILE A 476 20.57 -1.37 -13.41
N LEU A 477 20.16 -0.30 -12.71
CA LEU A 477 19.64 -0.37 -11.33
C LEU A 477 18.27 -1.06 -11.17
N VAL A 478 17.71 -1.65 -12.24
CA VAL A 478 16.41 -2.37 -12.24
C VAL A 478 16.52 -3.75 -12.92
N THR A 479 17.68 -4.10 -13.47
CA THR A 479 18.00 -5.49 -13.88
C THR A 479 18.46 -6.30 -12.67
N ALA A 480 17.91 -7.51 -12.49
CA ALA A 480 18.17 -8.39 -11.34
C ALA A 480 19.55 -9.10 -11.36
N GLU A 481 20.54 -8.50 -12.03
CA GLU A 481 21.93 -8.97 -12.14
C GLU A 481 22.89 -8.02 -11.39
N THR A 482 22.34 -7.06 -10.62
CA THR A 482 22.99 -6.14 -9.68
C THR A 482 22.16 -6.02 -8.42
#